data_AF-A0AAV5TGS0-F1
#
_entry.id   AF-A0AAV5TGS0-F1
#
_cell.length_a   1.000
_cell.length_b   1.000
_cell.length_c   1.000
_cell.angle_alpha   90.00
_cell.angle_beta   90.00
_cell.angle_gamma   90.00
#
_symmetry.space_group_name_H-M   'P 1'
#
loop_
_entity.id
_entity.type
_entity.pdbx_description
1 polymer ?
#
loop_
_entity_poly.entity_id
_entity_poly.type
_entity_poly.pdbx_seq_one_letter_code
_entity_poly.pdbx_strand_id
1 'polypeptide(L)'
;MFTTRICCCSATVASQIAAVIAILLNVAVACSNWFSDPPLPLFINIYQSVLVGLVIIACVLVFVACCSLQPSLILPIIVIQVWSILSLIGTGIWVLIELWYAVLVWEIILYIVIYLIAILTSLFVLHCHVCCYKLLLMKRR
;
A
#
# COMPACT_ATOMS: atom_id res chain seq x y z
N MET A 1 -24.68 -24.51 7.89
CA MET A 1 -23.24 -24.41 7.56
C MET A 1 -23.05 -23.67 6.22
N PHE A 2 -23.51 -22.42 6.13
CA PHE A 2 -23.48 -21.60 4.89
C PHE A 2 -22.77 -20.24 5.08
N THR A 3 -22.40 -19.89 6.32
CA THR A 3 -21.81 -18.59 6.69
C THR A 3 -20.36 -18.44 6.23
N THR A 4 -19.61 -19.53 6.05
CA THR A 4 -18.20 -19.48 5.63
C THR A 4 -18.01 -19.04 4.17
N ARG A 5 -18.94 -19.33 3.25
CA ARG A 5 -18.82 -18.90 1.85
C ARG A 5 -19.02 -17.40 1.68
N ILE A 6 -19.96 -16.81 2.42
CA ILE A 6 -20.27 -15.37 2.36
C ILE A 6 -19.07 -14.55 2.88
N CYS A 7 -18.42 -15.01 3.96
CA CYS A 7 -17.23 -14.35 4.50
C CYS A 7 -16.03 -14.40 3.55
N CYS A 8 -15.85 -15.47 2.78
CA CYS A 8 -14.74 -15.57 1.81
C CYS A 8 -14.94 -14.67 0.59
N CYS A 9 -16.17 -14.54 0.07
CA CYS A 9 -16.48 -13.60 -1.00
C CYS A 9 -16.37 -12.14 -0.52
N SER A 10 -16.83 -11.86 0.70
CA SER A 10 -16.69 -10.53 1.30
C SER A 10 -15.22 -10.15 1.55
N ALA A 11 -14.40 -11.08 2.07
CA ALA A 11 -12.99 -10.83 2.33
C ALA A 11 -12.15 -10.68 1.06
N THR A 12 -12.47 -11.43 -0.01
CA THR A 12 -11.77 -11.30 -1.30
C THR A 12 -12.12 -9.98 -2.00
N VAL A 13 -13.39 -9.59 -2.01
CA VAL A 13 -13.82 -8.28 -2.53
C VAL A 13 -13.21 -7.14 -1.71
N ALA A 14 -13.23 -7.24 -0.37
CA ALA A 14 -12.58 -6.26 0.49
C ALA A 14 -11.07 -6.16 0.21
N SER A 15 -10.39 -7.29 0.00
CA SER A 15 -8.97 -7.31 -0.35
C SER A 15 -8.67 -6.68 -1.72
N GLN A 16 -9.56 -6.83 -2.71
CA GLN A 16 -9.41 -6.21 -4.02
C GLN A 16 -9.65 -4.70 -3.96
N ILE A 17 -10.71 -4.26 -3.28
CA ILE A 17 -11.00 -2.84 -3.08
C ILE A 17 -9.85 -2.18 -2.31
N ALA A 18 -9.36 -2.83 -1.25
CA ALA A 18 -8.22 -2.35 -0.47
C ALA A 18 -6.95 -2.21 -1.34
N ALA A 19 -6.67 -3.18 -2.22
CA ALA A 19 -5.53 -3.09 -3.14
C ALA A 19 -5.64 -1.92 -4.12
N VAL A 20 -6.84 -1.63 -4.64
CA VAL A 20 -7.09 -0.47 -5.51
C VAL A 20 -6.86 0.84 -4.74
N ILE A 21 -7.39 0.95 -3.51
CA ILE A 21 -7.17 2.13 -2.67
C ILE A 21 -5.67 2.32 -2.37
N ALA A 22 -4.95 1.24 -2.08
CA ALA A 22 -3.52 1.28 -1.83
C ALA A 22 -2.72 1.78 -3.06
N ILE A 23 -3.09 1.37 -4.28
CA ILE A 23 -2.50 1.93 -5.51
C ILE A 23 -2.77 3.43 -5.59
N LEU A 24 -4.03 3.85 -5.43
CA LEU A 24 -4.39 5.27 -5.57
C LEU A 24 -3.61 6.15 -4.59
N LEU A 25 -3.43 5.68 -3.36
CA LEU A 25 -2.62 6.39 -2.37
C LEU A 25 -1.13 6.43 -2.73
N ASN A 26 -0.55 5.31 -3.16
CA ASN A 26 0.85 5.26 -3.59
C ASN A 26 1.09 6.16 -4.82
N VAL A 27 0.16 6.18 -5.78
CA VAL A 27 0.22 7.05 -6.95
C VAL A 27 0.07 8.51 -6.56
N ALA A 28 -0.86 8.84 -5.65
CA ALA A 28 -1.03 10.22 -5.18
C ALA A 28 0.24 10.76 -4.51
N VAL A 29 0.87 9.95 -3.64
CA VAL A 29 2.15 10.31 -3.00
C VAL A 29 3.28 10.40 -4.02
N ALA A 30 3.33 9.49 -5.01
CA ALA A 30 4.32 9.56 -6.07
C ALA A 30 4.17 10.85 -6.90
N CYS A 31 2.94 11.18 -7.31
CA CYS A 31 2.64 12.42 -8.01
C CYS A 31 3.04 13.65 -7.20
N SER A 32 2.74 13.71 -5.90
CA SER A 32 3.13 14.87 -5.09
C SER A 32 4.64 15.06 -5.03
N ASN A 33 5.41 13.97 -5.08
CA ASN A 33 6.88 14.04 -5.09
C ASN A 33 7.45 14.34 -6.49
N TRP A 34 6.79 13.92 -7.57
CA TRP A 34 7.20 14.25 -8.93
C TRP A 34 7.00 15.72 -9.28
N PHE A 35 5.94 16.32 -8.75
CA PHE A 35 5.57 17.71 -9.00
C PHE A 35 5.95 18.66 -7.85
N SER A 36 6.83 18.23 -6.94
CA SER A 36 7.34 19.11 -5.88
C SER A 36 8.34 20.12 -6.46
N ASP A 37 8.17 21.40 -6.14
CA ASP A 37 9.15 22.46 -6.43
C ASP A 37 9.76 22.98 -5.11
N PRO A 38 11.10 22.92 -4.91
CA PRO A 38 12.11 22.39 -5.82
C PRO A 38 12.03 20.85 -5.98
N PRO A 39 12.50 20.31 -7.12
CA PRO A 39 12.43 18.88 -7.40
C PRO A 39 13.26 18.07 -6.41
N LEU A 40 12.66 16.99 -5.88
CA LEU A 40 13.36 16.00 -5.07
C LEU A 40 14.52 15.34 -5.85
N PRO A 41 15.53 14.80 -5.15
CA PRO A 41 16.63 14.07 -5.76
C PRO A 41 16.13 13.00 -6.75
N LEU A 42 16.74 12.95 -7.94
CA LEU A 42 16.35 12.04 -9.04
C LEU A 42 16.18 10.58 -8.58
N PHE A 43 17.04 10.12 -7.67
CA PHE A 43 16.98 8.77 -7.10
C PHE A 43 15.64 8.47 -6.39
N ILE A 44 15.07 9.45 -5.67
CA ILE A 44 13.78 9.28 -4.98
C ILE A 44 12.65 9.11 -6.00
N ASN A 45 12.66 9.91 -7.07
CA ASN A 45 11.66 9.82 -8.12
C ASN A 45 11.71 8.47 -8.85
N ILE A 46 12.91 7.99 -9.20
CA ILE A 46 13.10 6.66 -9.80
C ILE A 46 12.60 5.57 -8.85
N TYR A 47 12.99 5.64 -7.57
CA TYR A 47 12.56 4.67 -6.55
C TYR A 47 11.04 4.61 -6.42
N GLN A 48 10.36 5.76 -6.39
CA GLN A 48 8.90 5.81 -6.29
C GLN A 48 8.19 5.31 -7.55
N SER A 49 8.71 5.60 -8.74
CA SER A 49 8.17 5.02 -9.98
C SER A 49 8.27 3.49 -9.99
N VAL A 50 9.40 2.93 -9.54
CA VAL A 50 9.57 1.47 -9.40
C VAL A 50 8.60 0.91 -8.36
N LEU A 51 8.44 1.58 -7.23
CA LEU A 51 7.51 1.15 -6.18
C LEU A 51 6.07 1.13 -6.68
N VAL A 52 5.62 2.17 -7.38
CA VAL A 52 4.29 2.21 -8.01
C VAL A 52 4.12 1.04 -8.99
N GLY A 53 5.12 0.77 -9.82
CA GLY A 53 5.11 -0.38 -10.73
C GLY A 53 4.95 -1.72 -10.00
N LEU A 54 5.71 -1.93 -8.91
CA LEU A 54 5.60 -3.14 -8.08
C LEU A 54 4.23 -3.26 -7.40
N VAL A 55 3.64 -2.16 -6.93
CA VAL A 55 2.31 -2.16 -6.30
C VAL A 55 1.21 -2.48 -7.33
N ILE A 56 1.32 -1.97 -8.57
CA ILE A 56 0.41 -2.35 -9.66
C ILE A 56 0.51 -3.85 -9.95
N ILE A 57 1.72 -4.39 -10.07
CA ILE A 57 1.95 -5.83 -10.28
C ILE A 57 1.36 -6.63 -9.11
N ALA A 58 1.60 -6.21 -7.87
CA ALA A 58 1.05 -6.85 -6.69
C ALA A 58 -0.47 -6.86 -6.70
N CYS A 59 -1.12 -5.77 -7.11
CA CYS A 59 -2.57 -5.71 -7.24
C CYS A 59 -3.09 -6.69 -8.30
N VAL A 60 -2.47 -6.77 -9.47
CA VAL A 60 -2.83 -7.77 -10.48
C VAL A 60 -2.68 -9.18 -9.92
N LEU A 61 -1.61 -9.45 -9.16
CA LEU A 61 -1.43 -10.72 -8.47
C LEU A 61 -2.52 -10.97 -7.42
N VAL A 62 -3.07 -9.96 -6.74
CA VAL A 62 -4.22 -10.12 -5.83
C VAL A 62 -5.43 -10.63 -6.60
N PHE A 63 -5.75 -10.01 -7.74
CA PHE A 63 -6.85 -10.44 -8.59
C PHE A 63 -6.68 -11.89 -9.04
N VAL A 64 -5.49 -12.23 -9.55
CA VAL A 64 -5.18 -13.60 -9.98
C VAL A 64 -5.24 -14.59 -8.81
N ALA A 65 -4.74 -14.22 -7.62
CA ALA A 65 -4.75 -15.07 -6.44
C ALA A 65 -6.18 -15.35 -5.93
N CYS A 66 -7.03 -14.32 -5.92
CA CYS A 66 -8.44 -14.46 -5.54
C CYS A 66 -9.21 -15.32 -6.55
N CYS A 67 -8.97 -15.16 -7.85
CA CYS A 67 -9.64 -15.94 -8.90
C CYS A 67 -9.15 -17.40 -8.96
N SER A 68 -7.85 -17.64 -8.80
CA SER A 68 -7.24 -18.98 -8.89
C SER A 68 -7.26 -19.76 -7.56
N LEU A 69 -7.69 -19.11 -6.46
CA LEU A 69 -7.69 -19.68 -5.10
C LEU A 69 -6.30 -20.21 -4.66
N GLN A 70 -5.22 -19.62 -5.18
CA GLN A 70 -3.84 -20.02 -4.86
C GLN A 70 -3.26 -19.14 -3.75
N PRO A 71 -3.13 -19.65 -2.50
CA PRO A 71 -2.60 -18.86 -1.38
C PRO A 71 -1.12 -18.49 -1.54
N SER A 72 -0.36 -19.26 -2.34
CA SER A 72 1.06 -19.00 -2.60
C SER A 72 1.32 -17.64 -3.27
N LEU A 73 0.35 -17.15 -4.07
CA LEU A 73 0.45 -15.86 -4.74
C LEU A 73 0.21 -14.68 -3.80
N ILE A 74 -0.36 -14.89 -2.61
CA ILE A 74 -0.62 -13.82 -1.64
C ILE A 74 0.62 -13.46 -0.82
N LEU A 75 1.53 -14.42 -0.60
CA LEU A 75 2.77 -14.19 0.13
C LEU A 75 3.62 -13.04 -0.47
N PRO A 76 3.94 -13.00 -1.78
CA PRO A 76 4.71 -11.90 -2.35
C PRO A 76 3.97 -10.56 -2.25
N ILE A 77 2.64 -10.55 -2.28
CA ILE A 77 1.82 -9.34 -2.15
C ILE A 77 1.96 -8.76 -0.75
N ILE A 78 1.88 -9.60 0.28
CA ILE A 78 2.11 -9.19 1.67
C ILE A 78 3.50 -8.57 1.83
N VAL A 79 4.53 -9.18 1.23
CA VAL A 79 5.91 -8.65 1.26
C VAL A 79 6.00 -7.29 0.57
N ILE A 80 5.43 -7.13 -0.62
CA ILE A 80 5.40 -5.85 -1.34
C ILE A 80 4.64 -4.78 -0.55
N GLN A 81 3.54 -5.14 0.10
CA GLN A 81 2.75 -4.21 0.92
C GLN A 81 3.54 -3.75 2.15
N VAL A 82 4.26 -4.65 2.84
CA VAL A 82 5.16 -4.29 3.94
C VAL A 82 6.27 -3.35 3.45
N TRP A 83 6.85 -3.65 2.29
CA TRP A 83 7.86 -2.80 1.67
C TRP A 83 7.34 -1.39 1.32
N SER A 84 6.11 -1.30 0.81
CA SER A 84 5.42 -0.02 0.55
C SER A 84 5.20 0.78 1.84
N ILE A 85 4.79 0.13 2.93
CA ILE A 85 4.65 0.79 4.25
C ILE A 85 6.00 1.34 4.74
N LEU A 86 7.06 0.54 4.67
CA LEU A 86 8.41 1.00 5.05
C LEU A 86 8.88 2.17 4.18
N SER A 87 8.56 2.12 2.88
CA SER A 87 8.87 3.20 1.95
C SER A 87 8.12 4.49 2.30
N LEU A 88 6.83 4.41 2.62
CA LEU A 88 6.03 5.56 3.07
C LEU A 88 6.57 6.18 4.36
N ILE A 89 7.01 5.36 5.32
CA ILE A 89 7.66 5.84 6.54
C ILE A 89 8.96 6.55 6.20
N GLY A 90 9.81 5.95 5.36
CA GLY A 90 11.09 6.53 4.96
C GLY A 90 10.93 7.86 4.22
N THR A 91 10.02 7.93 3.24
CA THR A 91 9.74 9.17 2.51
C THR A 91 9.08 10.23 3.39
N GLY A 92 8.21 9.82 4.33
CA GLY A 92 7.62 10.73 5.30
C GLY A 92 8.67 11.36 6.21
N ILE A 93 9.59 10.58 6.76
CA ILE A 93 10.71 11.09 7.57
C ILE A 93 11.59 12.04 6.76
N TRP A 94 11.92 11.67 5.51
CA TRP A 94 12.73 12.51 4.63
C TRP A 94 12.10 13.89 4.40
N VAL A 95 10.82 13.91 4.00
CA VAL A 95 10.07 15.15 3.76
C VAL A 95 9.98 16.00 5.02
N LEU A 96 9.80 15.39 6.20
CA LEU A 96 9.77 16.13 7.46
C LEU A 96 11.12 16.77 7.81
N ILE A 97 12.24 16.10 7.50
CA ILE A 97 13.58 16.67 7.70
C ILE A 97 13.76 17.91 6.81
N GLU A 98 13.42 17.82 5.52
CA GLU A 98 13.53 18.95 4.59
C GLU A 98 12.65 20.14 5.01
N LEU A 99 11.37 19.88 5.37
CA LEU A 99 10.44 20.92 5.81
C LEU A 99 10.84 21.56 7.15
N TRP A 100 11.49 20.80 8.04
CA TRP A 100 11.99 21.34 9.30
C TRP A 100 13.00 22.47 9.07
N TYR A 101 13.87 22.34 8.06
CA TYR A 101 14.80 23.40 7.68
C TYR A 101 14.11 24.61 7.04
N ALA A 102 12.94 24.44 6.44
CA ALA A 102 12.18 25.51 5.80
C ALA A 102 11.25 26.29 6.76
N VAL A 103 11.07 25.83 8.01
CA VAL A 103 10.26 26.49 9.07
C VAL A 103 8.76 26.67 8.69
N LEU A 104 8.23 25.80 7.83
CA LEU A 104 6.82 25.84 7.38
C LEU A 104 5.93 24.95 8.25
N VAL A 105 5.60 25.42 9.47
CA VAL A 105 4.86 24.64 10.49
C VAL A 105 3.54 24.06 9.97
N TRP A 106 2.79 24.82 9.16
CA TRP A 106 1.53 24.34 8.60
C TRP A 106 1.71 23.20 7.61
N GLU A 107 2.75 23.25 6.78
CA GLU A 107 3.04 22.19 5.83
C GLU A 107 3.49 20.93 6.56
N ILE A 108 4.33 21.06 7.60
CA ILE A 108 4.75 19.95 8.45
C ILE A 108 3.53 19.19 9.00
N ILE A 109 2.57 19.90 9.59
CA ILE A 109 1.36 19.27 10.14
C ILE A 109 0.56 18.56 9.05
N LEU A 110 0.39 19.21 7.89
CA LEU A 110 -0.35 18.65 6.76
C LEU A 110 0.30 17.36 6.24
N TYR A 111 1.62 17.34 6.05
CA TYR A 111 2.35 16.15 5.62
C TYR A 111 2.30 15.02 6.66
N ILE A 112 2.43 15.32 7.95
CA ILE A 112 2.27 14.32 9.02
C ILE A 112 0.90 13.63 8.92
N VAL A 113 -0.17 14.41 8.75
CA VAL A 113 -1.54 13.87 8.65
C VAL A 113 -1.70 13.00 7.40
N ILE A 114 -1.20 13.46 6.25
CA ILE A 114 -1.28 12.70 4.98
C ILE A 114 -0.53 11.36 5.10
N TYR A 115 0.71 11.37 5.58
CA TYR A 115 1.50 10.16 5.74
C TYR A 115 0.90 9.22 6.79
N LEU A 116 0.34 9.74 7.89
CA LEU A 116 -0.35 8.94 8.89
C LEU A 116 -1.57 8.22 8.30
N ILE A 117 -2.41 8.94 7.55
CA ILE A 117 -3.57 8.35 6.86
C ILE A 117 -3.14 7.28 5.86
N ALA A 118 -2.07 7.54 5.09
CA ALA A 118 -1.54 6.59 4.12
C ALA A 118 -1.00 5.31 4.79
N ILE A 119 -0.28 5.45 5.91
CA ILE A 119 0.23 4.32 6.70
C ILE A 119 -0.91 3.51 7.31
N LEU A 120 -1.88 4.16 7.96
CA LEU A 120 -3.03 3.49 8.56
C LEU A 120 -3.84 2.72 7.53
N THR A 121 -4.07 3.33 6.36
CA THR A 121 -4.77 2.67 5.25
C THR A 121 -3.96 1.48 4.74
N SER A 122 -2.65 1.64 4.57
CA SER A 122 -1.76 0.56 4.12
C SER A 122 -1.66 -0.62 5.11
N LEU A 123 -1.71 -0.34 6.42
CA LEU A 123 -1.79 -1.36 7.47
C LEU A 123 -3.13 -2.09 7.46
N PHE A 124 -4.24 -1.37 7.23
CA PHE A 124 -5.56 -1.99 7.07
C PHE A 124 -5.57 -2.93 5.85
N VAL A 125 -5.02 -2.50 4.72
CA VAL A 125 -4.88 -3.31 3.50
C VAL A 125 -4.04 -4.57 3.78
N LEU A 126 -2.91 -4.43 4.48
CA LEU A 126 -2.07 -5.55 4.90
C LEU A 126 -2.85 -6.54 5.77
N HIS A 127 -3.64 -6.05 6.72
CA HIS A 127 -4.49 -6.90 7.56
C HIS A 127 -5.50 -7.68 6.72
N CYS A 128 -6.14 -7.04 5.73
CA CYS A 128 -7.04 -7.72 4.80
C CYS A 128 -6.34 -8.84 4.01
N HIS A 129 -5.13 -8.61 3.49
CA HIS A 129 -4.36 -9.63 2.78
C HIS A 129 -3.97 -10.81 3.67
N VAL A 130 -3.54 -10.56 4.90
CA VAL A 130 -3.21 -11.61 5.89
C VAL A 130 -4.45 -12.43 6.25
N CYS A 131 -5.60 -11.79 6.45
CA CYS A 131 -6.87 -12.45 6.69
C CYS A 131 -7.30 -13.31 5.48
N CYS A 132 -7.17 -12.79 4.26
CA CYS A 132 -7.45 -13.52 3.03
C CYS A 132 -6.54 -14.76 2.89
N TYR A 133 -5.24 -14.60 3.17
CA TYR A 133 -4.29 -15.71 3.16
C TYR A 133 -4.67 -16.81 4.15
N LYS A 134 -5.01 -16.45 5.40
CA LYS A 134 -5.44 -17.40 6.43
C LYS A 134 -6.71 -18.16 6.02
N LEU A 135 -7.68 -17.47 5.44
CA LEU A 135 -8.92 -18.09 4.94
C LEU A 135 -8.66 -19.08 3.79
N LEU A 136 -7.78 -18.71 2.85
CA LEU A 136 -7.42 -19.59 1.73
C LEU A 136 -6.63 -20.83 2.18
N LEU A 137 -5.77 -20.69 3.18
CA LEU A 137 -5.09 -21.83 3.81
C LEU A 137 -6.08 -22.80 4.46
N MET A 138 -7.07 -22.28 5.18
CA MET A 138 -8.10 -23.12 5.83
C MET A 138 -9.00 -23.83 4.82
N LYS A 139 -9.31 -23.21 3.67
CA LYS A 139 -10.16 -23.81 2.62
C LYS A 139 -9.47 -24.96 1.88
N ARG A 140 -8.14 -25.00 1.86
CA ARG A 140 -7.36 -26.04 1.16
C ARG A 140 -7.17 -27.31 1.99
N ARG A 141 -7.35 -27.22 3.32
CA ARG A 141 -7.39 -28.36 4.24
C ARG A 141 -8.82 -28.86 4.40
#